data_AF-A0A946S5P0-F1
#
_entry.id   AF-A0A946S5P0-F1
#
_cell.length_a   1.000
_cell.length_b   1.000
_cell.length_c   1.000
_cell.angle_alpha   90.00
_cell.angle_beta   90.00
_cell.angle_gamma   90.00
#
_symmetry.space_group_name_H-M   'P 1'
#
loop_
_entity.id
_entity.type
_entity.pdbx_description
1 polymer ?
#
loop_
_entity_poly.entity_id
_entity_poly.type
_entity_poly.pdbx_seq_one_letter_code
_entity_poly.pdbx_strand_id
1 'polypeptide(L)' 'DVSAIFDPFNKKNLTKITDVLGREVNEKRNTTLFYIYNDGTIEKKIIVE' A
#
# COMPACT_ATOMS: atom_id res chain seq x y z
N ASP A 1 -19.77 20.60 3.59
CA ASP A 1 -18.56 19.79 3.84
C ASP A 1 -18.88 18.57 4.68
N VAL A 2 -18.61 17.37 4.18
CA VAL A 2 -18.50 16.17 5.02
C VAL A 2 -17.02 16.00 5.36
N SER A 3 -16.63 16.54 6.52
CA SER A 3 -15.30 16.34 7.07
C SER A 3 -15.07 14.85 7.29
N ALA A 4 -14.03 14.29 6.66
CA ALA A 4 -13.56 12.94 6.93
C ALA A 4 -13.43 12.73 8.45
N ILE A 5 -14.23 11.82 9.00
CA ILE A 5 -14.16 11.47 10.42
C ILE A 5 -12.86 10.71 10.61
N PHE A 6 -11.92 11.31 11.35
CA PHE A 6 -10.71 10.63 11.79
C PHE A 6 -11.12 9.47 12.70
N ASP A 7 -11.12 8.26 12.15
CA ASP A 7 -11.48 7.05 12.87
C ASP A 7 -10.20 6.41 13.44
N PRO A 8 -9.92 6.55 14.74
CA PRO A 8 -8.67 6.11 15.36
C PRO A 8 -8.49 4.58 15.36
N PHE A 9 -9.53 3.82 15.00
CA PHE A 9 -9.50 2.36 14.85
C PHE A 9 -9.19 1.89 13.43
N ASN A 10 -9.21 2.79 12.44
CA ASN A 10 -8.97 2.48 11.05
C ASN A 10 -7.46 2.48 10.72
N LYS A 11 -6.69 1.71 11.51
CA LYS A 11 -5.28 1.46 11.24
C LYS A 11 -5.18 0.55 10.02
N LYS A 12 -4.78 1.11 8.88
CA LYS A 12 -4.43 0.34 7.69
C LYS A 12 -3.18 -0.48 7.99
N ASN A 13 -3.34 -1.79 8.14
CA ASN A 13 -2.24 -2.70 8.35
C ASN A 13 -1.79 -3.23 6.98
N LEU A 14 -0.51 -3.05 6.68
CA LEU A 14 0.09 -3.60 5.47
C LEU A 14 0.02 -5.13 5.52
N THR A 15 -0.64 -5.72 4.53
CA THR A 15 -0.79 -7.18 4.41
C THR A 15 0.27 -7.76 3.48
N LYS A 16 0.54 -7.12 2.34
CA LYS A 16 1.47 -7.64 1.34
C LYS A 16 2.03 -6.53 0.44
N ILE A 17 3.25 -6.73 -0.05
CA ILE A 17 3.85 -5.93 -1.12
C ILE A 17 4.02 -6.81 -2.35
N THR A 18 3.56 -6.32 -3.50
CA THR A 18 3.70 -7.04 -4.78
C THR A 18 4.28 -6.17 -5.89
N ASP A 19 4.90 -6.79 -6.88
CA ASP A 19 5.24 -6.13 -8.14
C ASP A 19 4.06 -6.13 -9.13
N VAL A 20 4.26 -5.55 -10.32
CA VAL A 20 3.24 -5.49 -11.40
C VAL A 20 2.75 -6.86 -11.89
N LEU A 21 3.48 -7.95 -11.57
CA LEU A 21 3.11 -9.32 -11.94
C LEU A 21 2.43 -10.06 -10.77
N GLY A 22 2.16 -9.38 -9.64
CA GLY A 22 1.54 -9.96 -8.46
C GLY A 22 2.48 -10.82 -7.61
N ARG A 23 3.80 -10.79 -7.88
CA ARG A 23 4.79 -11.55 -7.10
C ARG A 23 5.07 -10.82 -5.81
N GLU A 24 5.13 -11.55 -4.70
CA GLU A 24 5.51 -10.98 -3.42
C GLU A 24 6.99 -10.58 -3.43
N VAL A 25 7.27 -9.34 -3.09
CA VAL A 25 8.63 -8.79 -3.12
C VAL A 25 8.89 -7.99 -1.85
N ASN A 26 10.14 -8.02 -1.39
CA ASN A 26 10.63 -7.01 -0.46
C ASN A 26 10.80 -5.67 -1.18
N GLU A 27 10.89 -4.58 -0.42
CA GLU A 27 11.05 -3.23 -0.97
C GLU A 27 12.30 -3.17 -1.87
N LYS A 28 12.07 -2.98 -3.17
CA LYS A 28 13.11 -2.86 -4.21
C LYS A 28 13.06 -1.48 -4.84
N ARG A 29 14.23 -0.85 -4.97
CA ARG A 29 14.39 0.41 -5.72
C ARG A 29 14.11 0.19 -7.21
N ASN A 30 13.78 1.27 -7.91
CA ASN A 30 13.51 1.34 -9.35
C ASN A 30 12.44 0.35 -9.83
N THR A 31 11.54 -0.05 -8.94
CA THR A 31 10.46 -0.99 -9.22
C THR A 31 9.13 -0.37 -8.80
N THR A 32 8.08 -0.59 -9.59
CA THR A 32 6.72 -0.24 -9.18
C THR A 32 6.20 -1.30 -8.22
N LEU A 33 5.80 -0.88 -7.03
CA LEU A 33 5.30 -1.72 -5.95
C LEU A 33 3.84 -1.38 -5.64
N PHE A 34 3.07 -2.40 -5.29
CA PHE A 34 1.70 -2.30 -4.80
C PHE A 34 1.64 -2.79 -3.36
N TYR A 35 1.25 -1.89 -2.46
CA TYR A 35 1.07 -2.13 -1.03
C TYR A 35 -0.41 -2.43 -0.81
N ILE A 36 -0.70 -3.66 -0.40
CA ILE A 36 -2.05 -4.16 -0.19
C ILE A 36 -2.33 -4.14 1.30
N TYR A 37 -3.40 -3.46 1.70
CA TYR A 37 -3.80 -3.29 3.09
C TYR A 37 -4.97 -4.20 3.46
N ASN A 38 -5.10 -4.49 4.74
CA ASN A 38 -6.16 -5.35 5.29
C ASN A 38 -7.58 -4.79 5.10
N ASP A 39 -7.71 -3.47 4.88
CA ASP A 39 -8.96 -2.78 4.57
C ASP A 39 -9.34 -2.86 3.08
N GLY A 40 -8.56 -3.57 2.27
CA GLY A 40 -8.75 -3.68 0.81
C GLY A 40 -8.19 -2.50 0.01
N THR A 41 -7.63 -1.47 0.65
CA THR A 41 -6.93 -0.39 -0.05
C THR A 41 -5.68 -0.93 -0.73
N ILE A 42 -5.34 -0.38 -1.90
CA ILE A 42 -4.08 -0.62 -2.60
C ILE A 42 -3.38 0.72 -2.84
N GLU A 43 -2.12 0.84 -2.41
CA GLU A 43 -1.27 1.99 -2.72
C GLU A 43 -0.18 1.61 -3.72
N LYS A 44 -0.02 2.40 -4.79
CA LYS A 44 1.08 2.27 -5.75
C LYS A 44 2.25 3.14 -5.29
N LYS A 45 3.44 2.56 -5.14
CA LYS A 45 4.70 3.27 -4.86
C LYS A 45 5.74 3.01 -5.92
N ILE A 46 6.49 4.04 -6.29
CA ILE A 46 7.68 3.94 -7.13
C ILE A 46 8.83 4.45 -6.28
N ILE A 47 9.73 3.56 -5.88
CA ILE A 47 10.91 3.92 -5.10
C ILE A 47 12.01 4.29 -6.10
N VAL A 48 12.37 5.56 -6.16
CA VAL A 48 13.53 6.07 -6.93
C VAL A 48 14.72 6.31 -5.99
N GLU A 49 15.94 6.30 -6.52
CA GLU A 49 17.16 6.70 -5.78
C GLU A 49 17.23 8.21 -5.57
#